data_AF-A0A662P6R1-F1
#
_entry.id   AF-A0A662P6R1-F1
#
_cell.length_a   1.000
_cell.length_b   1.000
_cell.length_c   1.000
_cell.angle_alpha   90.00
_cell.angle_beta   90.00
_cell.angle_gamma   90.00
#
_symmetry.space_group_name_H-M   'P 1'
#
loop_
_entity.id
_entity.type
_entity.pdbx_description
1 polymer ?
#
loop_
_entity_poly.entity_id
_entity_poly.type
_entity_poly.pdbx_seq_one_letter_code
_entity_poly.pdbx_strand_id
1 'polypeptide(L)'
;DGYRKGFRIITLDGREGVLAHMGIKSRYRVGKYGVNIEDLENIAVKSVEESLDKDIIVIDEIGKMEIFSEKFRNTLEKALDTGKVLGTIMKKSNYFADKVKSRKDVEIIPVEESNRDMLIEEIKETLNQKNLKHRT
;
A
#
# COMPACT_ATOMS: atom_id res chain seq x y z
N ASP A 1 13.73 5.00 27.17
CA ASP A 1 13.95 4.26 25.91
C ASP A 1 12.66 4.02 25.14
N GLY A 2 12.50 4.68 24.00
CA GLY A 2 11.35 4.51 23.12
C GLY A 2 11.73 3.67 21.91
N TYR A 3 11.66 2.34 22.02
CA TYR A 3 11.80 1.47 20.85
C TYR A 3 10.43 1.09 20.28
N ARG A 4 10.35 0.95 18.95
CA ARG A 4 9.12 0.55 18.27
C ARG A 4 8.63 -0.82 18.78
N LYS A 5 7.38 -0.88 19.22
CA LYS A 5 6.72 -2.12 19.71
C LYS A 5 5.92 -2.83 18.61
N GLY A 6 5.42 -2.09 17.62
CA GLY A 6 4.65 -2.63 16.52
C GLY A 6 4.30 -1.57 15.47
N PHE A 7 3.35 -1.94 14.62
CA PHE A 7 2.85 -1.20 13.47
C PHE A 7 1.32 -1.33 13.45
N ARG A 8 0.64 -0.29 12.97
CA ARG A 8 -0.82 -0.21 12.92
C ARG A 8 -1.27 -0.13 11.48
N ILE A 9 -2.51 -0.56 11.26
CA ILE A 9 -3.29 -0.33 10.04
C ILE A 9 -4.25 0.79 10.39
N ILE A 10 -4.39 1.77 9.50
CA ILE A 10 -5.35 2.87 9.64
C ILE A 10 -5.97 3.08 8.26
N THR A 11 -7.29 3.22 8.20
CA THR A 11 -8.04 3.55 6.99
C THR A 11 -8.50 5.00 7.03
N LEU A 12 -8.86 5.57 5.87
CA LEU A 12 -9.32 6.96 5.77
C LEU A 12 -10.66 7.20 6.49
N ASP A 13 -11.47 6.16 6.68
CA ASP A 13 -12.71 6.20 7.46
C ASP A 13 -12.51 5.93 8.97
N GLY A 14 -11.25 5.84 9.42
CA GLY A 14 -10.90 5.75 10.84
C GLY A 14 -10.95 4.36 11.46
N ARG A 15 -11.09 3.29 10.66
CA ARG A 15 -10.88 1.91 11.16
C ARG A 15 -9.40 1.70 11.43
N GLU A 16 -9.10 0.96 12.49
CA GLU A 16 -7.74 0.74 12.93
C GLU A 16 -7.53 -0.69 13.40
N GLY A 17 -6.31 -1.20 13.23
CA GLY A 17 -5.89 -2.51 13.74
C GLY A 17 -4.38 -2.60 13.89
N VAL A 18 -3.91 -3.77 14.32
CA VAL A 18 -2.48 -4.05 14.50
C VAL A 18 -1.97 -4.73 13.24
N LEU A 19 -1.04 -4.11 12.51
CA LEU A 19 -0.37 -4.76 11.37
C LEU A 19 0.64 -5.80 11.86
N ALA A 20 1.47 -5.43 12.83
CA ALA A 20 2.50 -6.29 13.37
C ALA A 20 2.92 -5.86 14.77
N HIS A 21 3.28 -6.80 15.64
CA HIS A 21 3.70 -6.49 17.00
C HIS A 21 4.71 -7.52 17.53
N MET A 22 5.58 -7.11 18.46
CA MET A 22 6.58 -8.00 19.07
C MET A 22 5.96 -9.17 19.84
N GLY A 23 4.78 -8.95 20.43
CA GLY A 23 4.04 -9.96 21.18
C GLY A 23 3.24 -10.95 20.34
N ILE A 24 3.14 -10.74 19.02
CA ILE A 24 2.36 -11.62 18.15
C ILE A 24 3.20 -12.83 17.73
N LYS A 25 2.69 -14.02 18.04
CA LYS A 25 3.22 -15.29 17.56
C LYS A 25 2.57 -15.62 16.21
N SER A 26 3.27 -15.29 15.14
CA SER A 26 2.84 -15.56 13.77
C SER A 26 3.96 -16.27 13.00
N ARG A 27 3.57 -17.14 12.05
CA ARG A 27 4.50 -17.72 11.06
C ARG A 27 5.05 -16.67 10.09
N TYR A 28 4.31 -15.58 9.90
CA TYR A 28 4.72 -14.44 9.09
C TYR A 28 5.41 -13.42 9.98
N ARG A 29 6.68 -13.14 9.71
CA ARG A 29 7.54 -12.31 10.57
C ARG A 29 8.46 -11.40 9.76
N VAL A 30 8.72 -10.23 10.32
CA VAL A 30 9.77 -9.32 9.87
C VAL A 30 10.61 -8.92 11.09
N GLY A 31 11.82 -9.48 11.19
CA GLY A 31 12.65 -9.34 12.38
C GLY A 31 11.93 -9.85 13.64
N LYS A 32 11.82 -8.99 14.65
CA LYS A 32 11.16 -9.31 15.93
C LYS A 32 9.63 -9.24 15.91
N TYR A 33 9.02 -8.73 14.83
CA TYR A 33 7.57 -8.50 14.78
C TYR A 33 6.85 -9.67 14.09
N GLY A 34 5.83 -10.21 14.76
CA GLY A 34 4.87 -11.10 14.12
C GLY A 34 3.80 -10.29 13.41
N VAL A 35 3.50 -10.64 12.16
CA VAL A 35 2.49 -9.97 11.33
C VAL A 35 1.11 -10.54 11.64
N ASN A 36 0.16 -9.66 11.89
CA ASN A 36 -1.25 -10.00 12.11
C ASN A 36 -1.97 -10.02 10.77
N ILE A 37 -2.05 -11.19 10.15
CA ILE A 37 -2.74 -11.36 8.87
C ILE A 37 -4.25 -11.13 9.01
N GLU A 38 -4.81 -11.43 10.18
CA GLU A 38 -6.25 -11.29 10.42
C GLU A 38 -6.67 -9.82 10.36
N ASP A 39 -6.00 -8.93 11.11
CA ASP A 39 -6.30 -7.49 11.06
C ASP A 39 -6.01 -6.90 9.66
N LEU A 40 -4.92 -7.34 9.02
CA LEU A 40 -4.59 -6.94 7.65
C LEU A 40 -5.74 -7.24 6.68
N GLU A 41 -6.28 -8.45 6.74
CA GLU A 41 -7.37 -8.88 5.86
C GLU A 41 -8.72 -8.28 6.27
N ASN A 42 -8.99 -8.13 7.56
CA ASN A 42 -10.27 -7.60 8.02
C ASN A 42 -10.39 -6.09 7.87
N ILE A 43 -9.27 -5.37 7.74
CA ILE A 43 -9.25 -3.90 7.73
C ILE A 43 -8.70 -3.39 6.40
N ALA A 44 -7.42 -3.63 6.10
CA ALA A 44 -6.81 -3.07 4.89
C ALA A 44 -7.42 -3.66 3.62
N VAL A 45 -7.56 -4.99 3.56
CA VAL A 45 -8.13 -5.65 2.37
C VAL A 45 -9.58 -5.21 2.15
N LYS A 46 -10.43 -5.23 3.19
CA LYS A 46 -11.81 -4.75 3.07
C LYS A 46 -11.88 -3.28 2.62
N SER A 47 -11.04 -2.42 3.20
CA SER A 47 -10.98 -1.00 2.81
C SER A 47 -10.63 -0.82 1.33
N VAL A 48 -9.73 -1.64 0.77
CA VAL A 48 -9.40 -1.58 -0.66
C VAL A 48 -10.52 -2.15 -1.51
N GLU A 49 -11.14 -3.27 -1.11
CA GLU A 49 -12.29 -3.87 -1.82
C GLU A 49 -13.49 -2.92 -1.90
N GLU A 50 -13.79 -2.22 -0.81
CA GLU A 50 -14.83 -1.18 -0.73
C GLU A 50 -14.49 0.08 -1.53
N SER A 51 -13.24 0.23 -1.97
CA SER A 51 -12.75 1.40 -2.70
C SER A 51 -12.59 1.18 -4.20
N LEU A 52 -12.89 -0.02 -4.72
CA LEU A 52 -12.68 -0.36 -6.14
C LEU A 52 -13.51 0.52 -7.10
N ASP A 53 -14.61 1.10 -6.64
CA ASP A 53 -15.49 1.99 -7.40
C ASP A 53 -15.15 3.49 -7.23
N LYS A 54 -14.20 3.83 -6.35
CA LYS A 54 -13.84 5.22 -6.04
C LYS A 54 -12.98 5.84 -7.14
N ASP A 55 -12.80 7.16 -7.03
CA ASP A 55 -11.95 7.92 -7.95
C ASP A 55 -10.45 7.70 -7.70
N ILE A 56 -10.07 7.45 -6.44
CA ILE A 56 -8.69 7.20 -6.04
C ILE A 56 -8.64 6.21 -4.88
N ILE A 57 -7.66 5.31 -4.92
CA ILE A 57 -7.34 4.37 -3.85
C ILE A 57 -5.93 4.72 -3.37
N VAL A 58 -5.78 5.03 -2.08
CA VAL A 58 -4.49 5.37 -1.48
C VAL A 58 -3.98 4.21 -0.63
N ILE A 59 -2.75 3.75 -0.87
CA ILE A 59 -2.12 2.66 -0.12
C ILE A 59 -0.71 3.06 0.32
N ASP A 60 -0.52 3.26 1.63
CA ASP A 60 0.77 3.55 2.26
C ASP A 60 0.99 2.57 3.42
N GLU A 61 1.81 1.51 3.32
CA GLU A 61 2.76 1.09 2.29
C GLU A 61 2.38 -0.28 1.67
N ILE A 62 2.81 -0.55 0.43
CA ILE A 62 2.91 -1.89 -0.15
C ILE A 62 4.27 -2.51 0.23
N GLY A 63 4.30 -3.12 1.41
CA GLY A 63 5.51 -3.57 2.07
C GLY A 63 5.57 -5.08 2.27
N LYS A 64 6.64 -5.54 2.92
CA LYS A 64 6.87 -6.98 3.15
C LYS A 64 5.82 -7.57 4.09
N MET A 65 5.29 -6.79 5.03
CA MET A 65 4.31 -7.28 5.99
C MET A 65 2.98 -7.56 5.32
N GLU A 66 2.55 -6.63 4.47
CA GLU A 66 1.29 -6.66 3.73
C GLU A 66 1.30 -7.78 2.68
N ILE A 67 2.41 -7.90 1.93
CA ILE A 67 2.60 -8.91 0.88
C ILE A 67 2.54 -10.36 1.40
N PHE A 68 2.69 -10.59 2.71
CA PHE A 68 2.50 -11.93 3.28
C PHE A 68 1.06 -12.45 3.15
N SER A 69 0.05 -11.56 3.14
CA SER A 69 -1.34 -11.96 2.89
C SER A 69 -1.56 -12.20 1.40
N GLU A 70 -2.04 -13.38 1.05
CA GLU A 70 -2.49 -13.69 -0.30
C GLU A 70 -3.72 -12.87 -0.69
N LYS A 71 -4.65 -12.63 0.24
CA LYS A 71 -5.81 -11.78 -0.03
C LYS A 71 -5.40 -10.36 -0.33
N PHE A 72 -4.45 -9.80 0.43
CA PHE A 72 -3.93 -8.47 0.14
C PHE A 72 -3.30 -8.39 -1.24
N ARG A 73 -2.49 -9.37 -1.63
CA ARG A 73 -1.90 -9.44 -2.98
C ARG A 73 -2.97 -9.46 -4.08
N ASN A 74 -3.97 -10.33 -3.95
CA ASN A 74 -5.05 -10.46 -4.93
C ASN A 74 -5.92 -9.19 -5.01
N THR A 75 -6.20 -8.56 -3.87
CA THR A 75 -6.99 -7.33 -3.81
C THR A 75 -6.21 -6.13 -4.35
N LEU A 76 -4.90 -6.07 -4.11
CA LEU A 76 -4.02 -5.06 -4.71
C LEU A 76 -3.97 -5.20 -6.23
N GLU A 77 -3.90 -6.42 -6.77
CA GLU A 77 -3.96 -6.63 -8.22
C GLU A 77 -5.28 -6.09 -8.81
N LYS A 78 -6.43 -6.40 -8.20
CA LYS A 78 -7.73 -5.84 -8.59
C LYS A 78 -7.76 -4.32 -8.51
N ALA A 79 -7.19 -3.73 -7.46
CA ALA A 79 -7.13 -2.29 -7.28
C ALA A 79 -6.25 -1.65 -8.38
N LEU A 80 -5.09 -2.23 -8.69
CA LEU A 80 -4.22 -1.75 -9.76
C LEU A 80 -4.90 -1.81 -11.13
N ASP A 81 -5.70 -2.84 -11.38
CA ASP A 81 -6.47 -2.99 -12.64
C ASP A 81 -7.53 -1.88 -12.83
N THR A 82 -7.89 -1.13 -11.78
CA THR A 82 -8.73 0.08 -11.92
C THR A 82 -7.98 1.27 -12.53
N GLY A 83 -6.65 1.28 -12.47
CA GLY A 83 -5.83 2.43 -12.87
C GLY A 83 -5.87 3.62 -11.91
N LYS A 84 -6.46 3.46 -10.71
CA LYS A 84 -6.75 4.56 -9.76
C LYS A 84 -5.97 4.49 -8.44
N VAL A 85 -4.90 3.69 -8.40
CA VAL A 85 -4.08 3.53 -7.18
C VAL A 85 -2.98 4.58 -7.14
N LEU A 86 -2.89 5.28 -6.00
CA LEU A 86 -1.70 6.00 -5.56
C LEU A 86 -1.14 5.25 -4.34
N GLY A 87 0.13 4.87 -4.37
CA GLY A 87 0.70 4.19 -3.23
C GLY A 87 2.21 4.24 -3.16
N THR A 88 2.72 3.93 -1.97
CA THR A 88 4.15 3.71 -1.75
C THR A 88 4.43 2.21 -1.81
N ILE A 89 5.58 1.84 -2.36
CA ILE A 89 5.99 0.44 -2.48
C ILE A 89 7.45 0.29 -2.09
N MET A 90 7.76 -0.82 -1.44
CA MET A 90 9.13 -1.06 -1.00
C MET A 90 10.16 -1.02 -2.13
N LYS A 91 11.28 -0.33 -1.87
CA LYS A 91 12.44 -0.26 -2.79
C LYS A 91 13.14 -1.62 -2.93
N LYS A 92 13.21 -2.40 -1.84
CA LYS A 92 13.89 -3.71 -1.82
C LYS A 92 13.19 -4.72 -2.75
N SER A 93 13.97 -5.51 -3.48
CA SER A 93 13.45 -6.58 -4.34
C SER A 93 12.65 -7.61 -3.54
N ASN A 94 11.50 -7.97 -4.11
CA ASN A 94 10.58 -8.98 -3.63
C ASN A 94 9.76 -9.44 -4.85
N TYR A 95 9.61 -10.75 -5.04
CA TYR A 95 8.96 -11.31 -6.23
C TYR A 95 7.60 -10.66 -6.58
N PHE A 96 6.75 -10.42 -5.59
CA PHE A 96 5.45 -9.79 -5.83
C PHE A 96 5.57 -8.28 -6.06
N ALA A 97 6.36 -7.57 -5.24
CA ALA A 97 6.58 -6.14 -5.42
C ALA A 97 7.23 -5.81 -6.78
N ASP A 98 8.17 -6.65 -7.23
CA ASP A 98 8.86 -6.51 -8.51
C ASP A 98 7.89 -6.74 -9.68
N LYS A 99 6.93 -7.67 -9.54
CA LYS A 99 5.82 -7.82 -10.50
C LYS A 99 5.00 -6.55 -10.59
N VAL A 100 4.58 -5.97 -9.47
CA VAL A 100 3.83 -4.69 -9.43
C VAL A 100 4.62 -3.57 -10.11
N LYS A 101 5.92 -3.41 -9.79
CA LYS A 101 6.79 -2.39 -10.39
C LYS A 101 7.03 -2.60 -11.90
N SER A 102 6.92 -3.83 -12.38
CA SER A 102 7.14 -4.17 -13.79
C SER A 102 5.89 -4.03 -14.68
N ARG A 103 4.73 -3.74 -14.08
CA ARG A 103 3.48 -3.54 -14.81
C ARG A 103 3.59 -2.34 -15.76
N LYS A 104 3.12 -2.50 -17.00
CA LYS A 104 3.18 -1.45 -18.03
C LYS A 104 2.27 -0.25 -17.75
N ASP A 105 1.25 -0.46 -16.94
CA ASP A 105 0.27 0.55 -16.51
C ASP A 105 0.59 1.14 -15.13
N VAL A 106 1.76 0.80 -14.56
CA VAL A 106 2.26 1.37 -13.31
C VAL A 106 3.43 2.31 -13.61
N GLU A 107 3.33 3.52 -13.07
CA GLU A 107 4.41 4.49 -13.07
C GLU A 107 5.14 4.43 -11.72
N ILE A 108 6.45 4.21 -11.76
CA ILE A 108 7.29 4.14 -10.56
C ILE A 108 8.18 5.37 -10.50
N ILE A 109 7.99 6.16 -9.44
CA ILE A 109 8.81 7.34 -9.17
C ILE A 109 9.73 7.02 -7.99
N PRO A 110 11.06 6.92 -8.19
CA PRO A 110 12.01 6.80 -7.09
C PRO A 110 12.01 8.06 -6.23
N VAL A 111 11.71 7.93 -4.95
CA VAL A 111 11.78 9.05 -3.99
C VAL A 111 13.19 9.13 -3.42
N GLU A 112 13.85 10.25 -3.66
CA GLU A 112 15.19 10.59 -3.15
C GLU A 112 15.12 11.95 -2.43
N GLU A 113 16.09 12.26 -1.57
CA GLU A 113 16.05 13.51 -0.79
C GLU A 113 15.97 14.77 -1.67
N SER A 114 16.61 14.73 -2.84
CA SER A 114 16.67 15.85 -3.79
C SER A 114 15.39 16.10 -4.57
N ASN A 115 14.49 15.10 -4.69
CA ASN A 115 13.24 15.26 -5.45
C ASN A 115 11.98 15.28 -4.59
N ARG A 116 12.06 14.81 -3.33
CA ARG A 116 10.91 14.65 -2.43
C ARG A 116 9.95 15.84 -2.41
N ASP A 117 10.49 17.06 -2.30
CA ASP A 117 9.67 18.25 -2.14
C ASP A 117 8.95 18.65 -3.44
N MET A 118 9.55 18.35 -4.60
CA MET A 118 8.97 18.62 -5.92
C MET A 118 7.91 17.59 -6.32
N LEU A 119 8.02 16.35 -5.82
CA LEU A 119 7.08 15.27 -6.13
C LEU A 119 5.62 15.61 -5.79
N ILE A 120 5.39 16.49 -4.82
CA ILE A 120 4.04 16.90 -4.44
C ILE A 120 3.31 17.52 -5.63
N GLU A 121 3.94 18.47 -6.33
CA GLU A 121 3.31 19.15 -7.46
C GLU A 121 3.21 18.22 -8.67
N GLU A 122 4.25 17.42 -8.95
CA GLU A 122 4.24 16.43 -10.03
C GLU A 122 3.12 15.39 -9.90
N ILE A 123 2.90 14.87 -8.68
CA ILE A 123 1.83 13.91 -8.39
C ILE A 123 0.46 14.61 -8.53
N LYS A 124 0.30 15.84 -8.03
CA LYS A 124 -0.96 16.59 -8.18
C LYS A 124 -1.30 16.84 -9.65
N GLU A 125 -0.34 17.26 -10.45
CA GLU A 125 -0.52 17.49 -11.88
C GLU A 125 -0.94 16.20 -12.59
N THR A 126 -0.26 15.09 -12.29
CA THR A 126 -0.56 13.76 -12.86
C THR A 126 -1.99 13.31 -12.53
N LEU A 127 -2.41 13.46 -11.26
CA LEU A 127 -3.76 13.10 -10.82
C LEU A 127 -4.82 13.99 -11.49
N ASN A 128 -4.57 15.28 -11.61
CA ASN A 128 -5.49 16.21 -12.28
C ASN A 128 -5.67 15.87 -13.77
N GLN A 129 -4.58 15.54 -14.47
CA GLN A 129 -4.65 15.13 -15.88
C GLN A 129 -5.42 13.82 -16.07
N LYS A 130 -5.21 12.83 -15.19
CA LYS A 130 -5.94 11.55 -15.26
C LYS A 130 -7.43 11.71 -14.97
N ASN A 131 -7.79 12.55 -13.99
CA ASN A 131 -9.20 12.86 -13.68
C ASN A 131 -9.94 13.52 -14.85
N LEU A 132 -9.26 14.41 -15.60
CA LEU A 132 -9.83 15.04 -16.79
C LEU A 132 -10.12 14.02 -17.90
N LYS A 133 -9.21 13.04 -18.11
CA LYS A 133 -9.37 11.99 -19.13
C LYS A 133 -10.45 10.96 -18.80
N HIS A 134 -10.78 10.76 -17.52
CA HIS A 134 -11.84 9.85 -17.09
C HIS A 134 -13.25 10.45 -17.14
N ARG A 135 -13.36 11.78 -17.33
CA ARG A 135 -14.65 12.51 -17.39
C ARG A 135 -15.12 12.79 -18.83
N THR A 136 -14.33 12.47 -19.83
CA THR A 136 -14.63 12.58 -21.27
C THR A 136 -14.84 11.20 -21.87
#